data_AF-A0A1H4DUH2-F1
#
_entry.id   AF-A0A1H4DUH2-F1
#
_cell.length_a   1.000
_cell.length_b   1.000
_cell.length_c   1.000
_cell.angle_alpha   90.00
_cell.angle_beta   90.00
_cell.angle_gamma   90.00
#
_symmetry.space_group_name_H-M   'P 1'
#
loop_
_entity.id
_entity.type
_entity.pdbx_description
1 polymer ?
#
loop_
_entity_poly.entity_id
_entity_poly.type
_entity_poly.pdbx_seq_one_letter_code
_entity_poly.pdbx_strand_id
1 'polypeptide(L)' 'MAPRLARDCLARLEYLLEKAKAGELDRFAVRVFNADGTWSDVIMGGTPEWQEEQRRILNSTDD' A
#
# COMPACT_ATOMS: atom_id res chain seq x y z
N MET A 1 1.10 -24.37 0.14
CA MET A 1 -0.02 -23.49 0.59
C MET A 1 0.57 -22.18 1.06
N ALA A 2 0.16 -21.05 0.51
CA ALA A 2 0.56 -19.75 1.05
C ALA A 2 -0.05 -19.55 2.47
N PRO A 3 0.65 -18.93 3.42
CA PRO A 3 0.13 -18.61 4.74
C PRO A 3 -1.19 -17.82 4.65
N ARG A 4 -2.09 -17.95 5.63
CA ARG A 4 -3.40 -17.26 5.64
C ARG A 4 -3.26 -15.75 5.36
N LEU A 5 -2.26 -15.11 5.98
CA LEU A 5 -1.95 -13.69 5.80
C LEU A 5 -1.58 -13.32 4.35
N ALA A 6 -0.86 -14.19 3.63
CA ALA A 6 -0.49 -13.95 2.24
C ALA A 6 -1.71 -14.01 1.31
N ARG A 7 -2.72 -14.85 1.61
CA ARG A 7 -3.98 -14.89 0.85
C ARG A 7 -4.82 -13.63 1.09
N ASP A 8 -4.89 -13.17 2.33
CA ASP A 8 -5.64 -11.96 2.70
C ASP A 8 -5.01 -10.71 2.03
N CYS A 9 -3.67 -10.63 2.01
CA CYS A 9 -2.95 -9.58 1.26
C CYS A 9 -3.21 -9.63 -0.23
N LEU A 10 -3.16 -10.83 -0.85
CA LEU A 10 -3.40 -10.98 -2.29
C LEU A 10 -4.82 -10.53 -2.66
N ALA A 11 -5.84 -10.96 -1.90
CA ALA A 11 -7.22 -10.56 -2.14
C ALA A 11 -7.41 -9.03 -2.06
N ARG A 12 -6.67 -8.37 -1.16
CA ARG A 12 -6.73 -6.91 -1.04
C ARG A 12 -6.06 -6.21 -2.24
N LEU A 13 -4.94 -6.74 -2.74
CA LEU A 13 -4.27 -6.24 -3.92
C LEU A 13 -5.12 -6.43 -5.19
N GLU A 14 -5.79 -7.59 -5.33
CA GLU A 14 -6.72 -7.87 -6.42
C GLU A 14 -7.88 -6.88 -6.43
N TYR A 15 -8.49 -6.61 -5.26
CA TYR A 15 -9.54 -5.60 -5.13
C TYR A 15 -9.06 -4.20 -5.56
N LEU A 16 -7.87 -3.79 -5.16
CA LEU A 16 -7.31 -2.48 -5.55
C LEU A 16 -7.05 -2.42 -7.07
N LEU A 17 -6.59 -3.51 -7.66
CA LEU A 17 -6.40 -3.61 -9.10
C LEU A 17 -7.73 -3.48 -9.85
N GLU A 18 -8.81 -4.11 -9.37
CA GLU A 18 -10.14 -3.95 -9.96
C GLU A 18 -10.63 -2.50 -9.92
N LYS A 19 -10.45 -1.82 -8.78
CA LYS A 19 -10.79 -0.40 -8.63
C LYS A 19 -9.96 0.50 -9.55
N ALA A 20 -8.67 0.21 -9.71
CA ALA A 20 -7.81 0.94 -10.65
C ALA A 20 -8.27 0.75 -12.10
N LYS A 21 -8.58 -0.49 -12.51
CA LYS A 21 -9.08 -0.80 -13.87
C LYS A 21 -10.42 -0.13 -14.16
N ALA A 22 -11.27 0.06 -13.14
CA ALA A 22 -12.54 0.76 -13.26
C ALA A 22 -12.39 2.30 -13.27
N GLY A 23 -11.19 2.85 -13.08
CA GLY A 23 -10.98 4.29 -12.93
C GLY A 23 -11.47 4.85 -11.59
N GLU A 24 -11.71 4.00 -10.60
CA GLU A 24 -12.22 4.36 -9.28
C GLU A 24 -11.10 4.56 -8.23
N LEU A 25 -9.84 4.37 -8.63
CA LEU A 25 -8.67 4.56 -7.76
C LEU A 25 -7.90 5.82 -8.18
N ASP A 26 -7.99 6.86 -7.35
CA ASP A 26 -7.27 8.13 -7.55
C ASP A 26 -5.85 8.11 -6.97
N ARG A 27 -5.70 7.55 -5.77
CA ARG A 27 -4.45 7.57 -5.00
C ARG A 27 -4.37 6.42 -4.02
N PHE A 28 -3.16 6.01 -3.67
CA PHE A 28 -2.91 4.87 -2.79
C PHE A 28 -1.56 5.02 -2.08
N ALA A 29 -1.53 4.67 -0.78
CA ALA A 29 -0.31 4.63 0.02
C ALA A 29 -0.33 3.37 0.89
N VAL A 30 0.77 2.62 0.89
CA VAL A 30 0.94 1.42 1.73
C VAL A 30 2.39 1.23 2.13
N ARG A 31 2.58 0.63 3.29
CA ARG A 31 3.88 0.14 3.76
C ARG A 31 3.90 -1.39 3.70
N VAL A 32 4.97 -1.95 3.14
CA VAL A 32 5.14 -3.39 2.92
C VAL A 32 6.35 -3.87 3.70
N PHE A 33 6.19 -4.95 4.48
CA PHE A 33 7.30 -5.66 5.09
C PHE A 33 7.83 -6.70 4.11
N ASN A 34 9.08 -6.53 3.70
CA ASN A 34 9.74 -7.37 2.72
C ASN A 34 10.25 -8.67 3.36
N ALA A 35 10.45 -9.69 2.51
CA ALA A 35 10.99 -10.97 2.97
C ALA A 35 12.43 -10.89 3.50
N ASP A 36 13.17 -9.83 3.13
CA ASP A 36 14.52 -9.55 3.64
C ASP A 36 14.54 -8.83 5.01
N GLY A 37 13.36 -8.59 5.60
CA GLY A 37 13.22 -7.94 6.89
C GLY A 37 13.23 -6.41 6.84
N THR A 38 13.20 -5.81 5.65
CA THR A 38 13.11 -4.35 5.48
C THR A 38 11.66 -3.88 5.28
N TRP A 39 11.41 -2.59 5.50
CA TRP A 39 10.15 -1.94 5.15
C TRP A 39 10.31 -1.15 3.85
N SER A 40 9.24 -1.10 3.04
CA SER A 40 9.18 -0.28 1.83
C SER A 40 7.84 0.43 1.71
N ASP A 41 7.88 1.71 1.38
CA ASP A 41 6.69 2.53 1.20
C ASP A 41 6.37 2.70 -0.29
N VAL A 42 5.13 2.42 -0.66
CA VAL A 42 4.60 2.63 -2.00
C VAL A 42 3.53 3.72 -1.91
N ILE A 43 3.79 4.87 -2.54
CA ILE A 43 2.89 6.02 -2.59
C ILE A 43 2.69 6.39 -4.07
N MET A 44 1.43 6.43 -4.52
CA MET A 44 1.07 6.70 -5.90
C MET A 44 -0.16 7.62 -5.99
N GLY A 45 -0.18 8.47 -7.01
CA GLY A 45 -1.27 9.41 -7.25
C GLY A 45 -1.31 10.57 -6.23
N GLY A 46 -2.41 11.33 -6.26
CA GLY A 46 -2.61 12.49 -5.39
C GLY A 46 -1.66 13.67 -5.67
N THR A 47 -1.80 14.74 -4.87
CA THR A 47 -0.92 15.91 -4.93
C THR A 47 0.40 15.67 -4.19
N PRO A 48 1.47 16.44 -4.47
CA PRO A 48 2.73 16.32 -3.72
C PRO A 48 2.56 16.47 -2.20
N GLU A 49 1.69 17.38 -1.75
CA GLU A 49 1.41 17.61 -0.32
C GLU A 49 0.76 16.38 0.31
N TRP A 50 -0.17 15.74 -0.40
CA TRP A 50 -0.77 14.50 0.06
C TRP A 50 0.27 13.38 0.17
N GLN A 51 1.15 13.25 -0.82
CA GLN A 51 2.21 12.22 -0.81
C GLN A 51 3.19 12.43 0.35
N GLU A 52 3.55 13.68 0.64
CA GLU A 52 4.41 14.01 1.78
C GLU A 52 3.73 13.66 3.11
N GLU A 53 2.44 13.98 3.25
CA GLU A 53 1.66 13.62 4.43
C GLU A 53 1.56 12.10 4.63
N GLN A 54 1.32 11.34 3.55
CA GLN A 54 1.29 9.88 3.65
C GLN A 54 2.66 9.32 4.04
N ARG A 55 3.76 9.89 3.54
CA ARG A 55 5.11 9.48 3.94
C ARG A 55 5.34 9.67 5.44
N ARG A 56 4.81 10.75 6.03
CA ARG A 56 4.87 10.98 7.48
C ARG A 56 4.05 9.96 8.26
N ILE A 57 2.80 9.72 7.86
CA ILE A 57 1.92 8.73 8.52
C ILE A 57 2.52 7.32 8.48
N LEU A 58 3.03 6.90 7.32
CA LEU A 58 3.63 5.58 7.18
C LEU A 58 4.85 5.46 8.10
N ASN A 59 5.72 6.47 8.15
CA ASN A 59 6.88 6.49 9.04
C ASN A 59 6.54 6.55 10.54
N SER A 60 5.42 7.17 10.93
CA SER A 60 5.04 7.29 12.35
C SER A 60 4.42 6.02 12.95
N THR A 61 4.22 4.97 12.14
CA THR A 61 3.60 3.71 12.60
C THR A 61 4.65 2.73 13.15
N ASP A 62 5.94 3.10 13.15
CA ASP A 62 7.06 2.30 13.68
C ASP A 62 7.39 2.60 15.16
N ASP A 63 6.74 3.59 15.80
CA ASP A 63 6.83 3.92 17.23
C ASP A 63 5.72 3.25 18.07
#